data_AF-A0A645AB82-F1
#
_entry.id   AF-A0A645AB82-F1
#
_cell.length_a   1.000
_cell.length_b   1.000
_cell.length_c   1.000
_cell.angle_alpha   90.00
_cell.angle_beta   90.00
_cell.angle_gamma   90.00
#
_symmetry.space_group_name_H-M   'P 1'
#
loop_
_entity.id
_entity.type
_entity.pdbx_description
1 polymer ?
#
loop_
_entity_poly.entity_id
_entity_poly.type
_entity_poly.pdbx_seq_one_letter_code
_entity_poly.pdbx_strand_id
1 'polypeptide(L)'
;MQAQDFSPEGAGMSSGDLNWDKVVSKKGETRIDHVNRHSTPNPQRTTHGVFNGNPQDIINQAWKNKGNVVPIDDGMGGKIYNIPYKNAGYESGSINAGAKMDYITIIVVDGTNDVIAAFPSFGDYVK
;
A
#
# COMPACT_ATOMS: atom_id res chain seq x y z
N MET A 1 -44.41 4.95 -20.38
CA MET A 1 -43.87 5.90 -19.36
C MET A 1 -43.46 5.05 -18.18
N GLN A 2 -42.26 5.06 -17.63
CA GLN A 2 -40.92 5.48 -18.02
C GLN A 2 -40.01 4.62 -17.10
N ALA A 3 -38.86 4.22 -17.63
CA ALA A 3 -38.02 3.16 -17.08
C ALA A 3 -37.48 3.45 -15.67
N GLN A 4 -37.22 2.37 -14.93
CA GLN A 4 -36.51 2.33 -13.66
C GLN A 4 -35.08 2.86 -13.85
N ASP A 5 -34.72 3.92 -13.15
CA ASP A 5 -33.35 4.44 -13.08
C ASP A 5 -32.48 3.42 -12.31
N PHE A 6 -31.76 2.63 -13.08
CA PHE A 6 -30.54 1.96 -12.63
C PHE A 6 -29.50 3.04 -12.37
N SER A 7 -29.18 3.29 -11.10
CA SER A 7 -27.96 4.03 -10.73
C SER A 7 -26.75 3.25 -11.25
N PRO A 8 -25.90 3.83 -12.12
CA PRO A 8 -24.61 3.22 -12.40
C PRO A 8 -23.70 3.44 -11.19
N GLU A 9 -23.49 2.38 -10.42
CA GLU A 9 -22.29 2.21 -9.60
C GLU A 9 -21.07 2.29 -10.54
N GLY A 10 -20.38 3.42 -10.54
CA GLY A 10 -19.26 3.65 -11.45
C GLY A 10 -18.83 5.10 -11.52
N ALA A 11 -18.90 5.83 -10.40
CA ALA A 11 -18.26 7.15 -10.33
C ALA A 11 -16.75 6.92 -10.25
N GLY A 12 -16.08 7.25 -11.36
CA GLY A 12 -14.69 6.90 -11.64
C GLY A 12 -13.71 7.24 -10.52
N MET A 13 -12.93 6.23 -10.14
CA MET A 13 -11.61 6.47 -9.58
C MET A 13 -10.81 7.23 -10.65
N SER A 14 -10.40 8.45 -10.32
CA SER A 14 -9.50 9.22 -11.17
C SER A 14 -8.29 8.33 -11.51
N SER A 15 -7.78 8.39 -12.74
CA SER A 15 -6.68 7.53 -13.22
C SER A 15 -5.38 7.64 -12.40
N GLY A 16 -5.35 8.47 -11.35
CA GLY A 16 -4.23 8.67 -10.44
C GLY A 16 -4.40 8.10 -9.02
N ASP A 17 -5.60 7.76 -8.55
CA ASP A 17 -5.80 7.27 -7.18
C ASP A 17 -5.59 5.75 -7.07
N LEU A 18 -5.20 5.29 -5.87
CA LEU A 18 -5.06 3.86 -5.59
C LEU A 18 -6.43 3.17 -5.51
N ASN A 19 -6.51 1.99 -6.10
CA ASN A 19 -7.67 1.12 -5.98
C ASN A 19 -7.48 0.14 -4.80
N TRP A 20 -8.38 0.25 -3.83
CA TRP A 20 -8.39 -0.52 -2.59
C TRP A 20 -9.41 -1.66 -2.56
N ASP A 21 -10.35 -1.67 -3.51
CA ASP A 21 -11.56 -2.51 -3.48
C ASP A 21 -11.29 -3.98 -3.84
N LYS A 22 -10.02 -4.31 -4.12
CA LYS A 22 -9.61 -5.66 -4.47
C LYS A 22 -9.52 -6.55 -3.23
N VAL A 23 -10.35 -7.59 -3.17
CA VAL A 23 -10.24 -8.65 -2.17
C VAL A 23 -8.98 -9.49 -2.42
N VAL A 24 -8.24 -9.80 -1.35
CA VAL A 24 -6.87 -10.34 -1.41
C VAL A 24 -6.76 -11.78 -0.95
N SER A 25 -7.79 -12.29 -0.28
CA SER A 25 -7.84 -13.67 0.17
C SER A 25 -9.17 -14.32 -0.20
N LYS A 26 -9.14 -15.65 -0.35
CA LYS A 26 -10.36 -16.47 -0.51
C LYS A 26 -11.32 -16.36 0.69
N LYS A 27 -10.85 -15.79 1.81
CA LYS A 27 -11.61 -15.58 3.04
C LYS A 27 -12.23 -14.18 3.13
N GLY A 28 -12.10 -13.34 2.09
CA GLY A 28 -12.73 -12.02 2.03
C GLY A 28 -11.88 -10.87 2.59
N GLU A 29 -10.62 -11.13 2.99
CA GLU A 29 -9.73 -10.06 3.47
C GLU A 29 -9.48 -9.02 2.37
N THR A 30 -9.62 -7.73 2.70
CA THR A 30 -9.41 -6.61 1.78
C THR A 30 -7.95 -6.13 1.79
N ARG A 31 -7.55 -5.29 0.82
CA ARG A 31 -6.22 -4.65 0.84
C ARG A 31 -6.04 -3.74 2.07
N ILE A 32 -7.13 -3.12 2.50
CA ILE A 32 -7.15 -2.28 3.71
C ILE A 32 -6.88 -3.11 4.96
N ASP A 33 -7.49 -4.29 5.09
CA ASP A 33 -7.22 -5.18 6.23
C ASP A 33 -5.74 -5.57 6.28
N HIS A 34 -5.15 -5.89 5.13
CA HIS A 34 -3.72 -6.22 5.05
C HIS A 34 -2.85 -5.05 5.49
N VAL A 35 -3.10 -3.86 4.96
CA VAL A 35 -2.35 -2.64 5.28
C VAL A 35 -2.53 -2.24 6.75
N ASN A 36 -3.71 -2.45 7.33
CA ASN A 36 -3.97 -2.16 8.74
C ASN A 36 -3.13 -3.05 9.69
N ARG A 37 -2.65 -4.21 9.25
CA ARG A 37 -1.68 -5.03 10.01
C ARG A 37 -0.32 -4.35 10.18
N HIS A 38 -0.03 -3.31 9.40
CA HIS A 38 1.12 -2.44 9.57
C HIS A 38 0.85 -1.27 10.54
N SER A 39 -0.27 -1.26 11.27
CA SER A 39 -0.51 -0.31 12.37
C SER A 39 0.06 -0.79 13.71
N THR A 40 0.43 -2.07 13.81
CA THR A 40 0.91 -2.68 15.05
C THR A 40 2.13 -3.56 14.81
N PRO A 41 3.04 -3.66 15.79
CA PRO A 41 4.12 -4.64 15.80
C PRO A 41 3.65 -6.08 15.50
N ASN A 42 4.43 -6.81 14.69
CA ASN A 42 4.22 -8.23 14.47
C ASN A 42 5.50 -9.03 14.78
N PRO A 43 5.63 -9.61 15.99
CA PRO A 43 6.84 -10.33 16.41
C PRO A 43 7.04 -11.67 15.70
N GLN A 44 6.06 -12.15 14.92
CA GLN A 44 6.16 -13.39 14.14
C GLN A 44 6.93 -13.20 12.81
N ARG A 45 7.30 -11.95 12.48
CA ARG A 45 8.11 -11.61 11.30
C ARG A 45 9.49 -11.17 11.78
N THR A 46 10.55 -11.59 11.06
CA THR A 46 11.93 -11.16 11.37
C THR A 46 12.06 -9.63 11.37
N THR A 47 11.51 -9.00 10.33
CA THR A 47 11.36 -7.55 10.22
C THR A 47 9.93 -7.22 9.76
N HIS A 48 9.36 -6.12 10.26
CA HIS A 48 8.01 -5.64 9.96
C HIS A 48 7.94 -4.13 10.13
N GLY A 49 7.58 -3.38 9.08
CA GLY A 49 7.37 -1.93 9.19
C GLY A 49 6.05 -1.59 9.85
N VAL A 50 6.05 -0.67 10.83
CA VAL A 50 4.85 -0.15 11.49
C VAL A 50 4.69 1.33 11.19
N PHE A 51 3.51 1.74 10.72
CA PHE A 51 3.19 3.13 10.38
C PHE A 51 3.12 4.02 11.62
N ASN A 52 3.60 5.26 11.49
CA ASN A 52 3.46 6.30 12.53
C ASN A 52 2.13 7.08 12.46
N GLY A 53 1.09 6.50 11.86
CA GLY A 53 -0.21 7.14 11.69
C GLY A 53 -1.19 6.22 10.95
N ASN A 54 -2.31 6.77 10.46
CA ASN A 54 -3.27 6.01 9.67
C ASN A 54 -2.60 5.48 8.39
N PRO A 55 -2.51 4.15 8.20
CA PRO A 55 -1.82 3.60 7.04
C PRO A 55 -2.39 4.06 5.70
N GLN A 56 -3.72 4.00 5.53
CA GLN A 56 -4.38 4.30 4.26
C GLN A 56 -4.16 5.77 3.86
N ASP A 57 -4.27 6.70 4.81
CA ASP A 57 -4.04 8.13 4.57
C ASP A 57 -2.60 8.39 4.15
N ILE A 58 -1.63 7.81 4.88
CA ILE A 58 -0.20 7.94 4.61
C ILE A 58 0.13 7.38 3.21
N ILE A 59 -0.39 6.21 2.88
CA ILE A 59 -0.15 5.55 1.58
C ILE A 59 -0.76 6.37 0.43
N ASN A 60 -2.00 6.83 0.58
CA ASN A 60 -2.66 7.67 -0.43
C ASN A 60 -1.89 8.98 -0.64
N GLN A 61 -1.42 9.61 0.45
CA GLN A 61 -0.61 10.83 0.36
C GLN A 61 0.72 10.56 -0.36
N ALA A 62 1.41 9.47 -0.03
CA ALA A 62 2.65 9.10 -0.68
C ALA A 62 2.45 8.82 -2.18
N TRP A 63 1.38 8.11 -2.54
CA TRP A 63 1.06 7.81 -3.93
C TRP A 63 0.79 9.07 -4.76
N LYS A 64 0.07 10.05 -4.20
CA LYS A 64 -0.16 11.35 -4.83
C LYS A 64 1.14 12.13 -5.02
N ASN A 65 2.08 12.00 -4.09
CA ASN A 65 3.35 12.72 -4.09
C ASN A 65 4.53 11.94 -4.70
N LYS A 66 4.30 10.76 -5.29
CA LYS A 66 5.38 9.87 -5.76
C LYS A 66 6.30 10.48 -6.81
N GLY A 67 5.85 11.52 -7.52
CA GLY A 67 6.65 12.25 -8.50
C GLY A 67 7.29 11.33 -9.54
N ASN A 68 8.61 11.41 -9.68
CA ASN A 68 9.42 10.67 -10.66
C ASN A 68 9.99 9.35 -10.10
N VAL A 69 9.42 8.79 -9.03
CA VAL A 69 9.84 7.46 -8.53
C VAL A 69 9.71 6.44 -9.66
N VAL A 70 10.84 5.83 -10.02
CA VAL A 70 10.91 4.80 -11.04
C VAL A 70 10.53 3.46 -10.39
N PRO A 71 9.46 2.79 -10.84
CA PRO A 71 9.08 1.51 -10.27
C PRO A 71 10.06 0.40 -10.64
N ILE A 72 10.20 -0.57 -9.74
CA ILE A 72 10.96 -1.81 -9.94
C ILE A 72 9.96 -2.93 -10.27
N ASP A 73 10.29 -3.79 -11.23
CA ASP A 73 9.48 -4.99 -11.53
C ASP A 73 9.64 -6.04 -10.42
N ASP A 74 8.53 -6.61 -9.94
CA ASP A 74 8.56 -7.66 -8.92
C ASP A 74 8.74 -9.08 -9.48
N GLY A 75 8.84 -9.22 -10.82
CA GLY A 75 9.01 -10.47 -11.54
C GLY A 75 7.74 -11.33 -11.65
N MET A 76 6.62 -10.89 -11.08
CA MET A 76 5.35 -11.63 -10.97
C MET A 76 4.14 -10.80 -11.43
N GLY A 77 4.37 -9.74 -12.19
CA GLY A 77 3.33 -8.85 -12.70
C GLY A 77 2.94 -7.72 -11.74
N GLY A 78 3.79 -7.43 -10.75
CA GLY A 78 3.69 -6.28 -9.87
C GLY A 78 4.77 -5.23 -10.15
N LYS A 79 4.48 -3.98 -9.77
CA LYS A 79 5.42 -2.86 -9.76
C LYS A 79 5.60 -2.34 -8.35
N ILE A 80 6.85 -2.25 -7.92
CA ILE A 80 7.28 -1.80 -6.60
C ILE A 80 7.68 -0.33 -6.71
N TYR A 81 7.04 0.52 -5.92
CA TYR A 81 7.37 1.93 -5.77
C TYR A 81 7.94 2.16 -4.37
N ASN A 82 9.22 2.51 -4.28
CA ASN A 82 9.84 2.96 -3.04
C ASN A 82 9.76 4.49 -2.99
N ILE A 83 8.77 5.02 -2.28
CA ILE A 83 8.46 6.45 -2.28
C ILE A 83 9.04 7.09 -1.02
N PRO A 84 9.90 8.11 -1.13
CA PRO A 84 10.40 8.85 0.02
C PRO A 84 9.23 9.46 0.82
N TYR A 85 9.17 9.20 2.12
CA TYR A 85 8.18 9.75 3.04
C TYR A 85 8.77 9.83 4.45
N LYS A 86 9.12 11.04 4.89
CA LYS A 86 9.74 11.25 6.21
C LYS A 86 8.82 10.77 7.32
N ASN A 87 9.38 10.02 8.26
CA ASN A 87 8.71 9.48 9.43
C ASN A 87 7.54 8.56 9.08
N ALA A 88 7.61 7.83 7.96
CA ALA A 88 6.57 6.89 7.54
C ALA A 88 6.27 5.85 8.62
N GLY A 89 7.30 5.38 9.30
CA GLY A 89 7.16 4.35 10.31
C GLY A 89 8.47 4.01 11.01
N TYR A 90 8.48 2.85 11.64
CA TYR A 90 9.64 2.28 12.29
C TYR A 90 9.72 0.76 12.08
N GLU A 91 10.94 0.23 12.19
CA GLU A 91 11.19 -1.20 12.17
C GLU A 91 10.70 -1.85 13.47
N SER A 92 9.82 -2.82 13.29
CA SER A 92 9.38 -3.78 14.29
C SER A 92 9.71 -5.20 13.80
N GLY A 93 9.27 -6.21 14.53
CA GLY A 93 9.46 -7.62 14.19
C GLY A 93 9.99 -8.36 15.40
N SER A 94 10.65 -9.49 15.20
CA SER A 94 11.46 -10.11 16.24
C SER A 94 12.76 -9.35 16.49
N ILE A 95 13.32 -8.67 15.48
CA ILE A 95 14.49 -7.78 15.62
C ILE A 95 14.10 -6.55 16.45
N ASN A 96 12.97 -5.91 16.10
CA ASN A 96 12.40 -4.75 16.80
C ASN A 96 13.41 -3.65 17.14
N ALA A 97 14.32 -3.30 16.22
CA ALA A 97 15.37 -2.31 16.47
C ALA A 97 14.81 -0.87 16.60
N GLY A 98 13.54 -0.63 16.23
CA GLY A 98 12.93 0.69 16.26
C GLY A 98 13.55 1.66 15.25
N ALA A 99 14.29 1.16 14.26
CA ALA A 99 14.96 1.96 13.26
C ALA A 99 13.92 2.74 12.45
N LYS A 100 14.17 4.04 12.26
CA LYS A 100 13.24 4.91 11.54
C LYS A 100 13.18 4.52 10.07
N MET A 101 11.95 4.38 9.56
CA MET A 101 11.66 4.10 8.15
C MET A 101 11.14 5.37 7.49
N ASP A 102 11.91 5.90 6.55
CA ASP A 102 11.66 7.18 5.85
C ASP A 102 11.17 6.97 4.40
N TYR A 103 10.67 5.77 4.09
CA TYR A 103 10.06 5.42 2.82
C TYR A 103 8.76 4.65 3.04
N ILE A 104 7.87 4.72 2.04
CA ILE A 104 6.72 3.83 1.90
C ILE A 104 6.93 3.02 0.64
N THR A 105 6.96 1.70 0.80
CA THR A 105 6.92 0.78 -0.34
C THR A 105 5.48 0.50 -0.69
N ILE A 106 5.10 0.73 -1.94
CA ILE A 106 3.77 0.41 -2.49
C ILE A 106 3.97 -0.55 -3.65
N ILE A 107 3.30 -1.69 -3.62
CA ILE A 107 3.30 -2.67 -4.71
C ILE A 107 1.92 -2.63 -5.35
N VAL A 108 1.85 -2.41 -6.66
CA VAL A 108 0.61 -2.44 -7.45
C VAL A 108 0.69 -3.48 -8.56
N VAL A 109 -0.45 -3.92 -9.10
CA VAL A 109 -0.46 -4.75 -10.32
C VAL A 109 0.01 -3.91 -11.51
N ASP A 110 0.88 -4.47 -12.34
CA ASP A 110 1.46 -3.78 -13.50
C ASP A 110 0.37 -3.22 -14.42
N GLY A 111 0.58 -1.99 -14.88
CA GLY A 111 -0.38 -1.24 -15.71
C GLY A 111 -1.65 -0.77 -14.98
N THR A 112 -1.75 -0.91 -13.65
CA THR A 112 -2.94 -0.52 -12.87
C THR A 112 -2.57 0.24 -11.59
N ASN A 113 -3.60 0.75 -10.89
CA ASN A 113 -3.47 1.29 -9.53
C ASN A 113 -3.99 0.31 -8.46
N ASP A 114 -4.19 -0.96 -8.81
CA ASP A 114 -4.63 -1.99 -7.86
C ASP A 114 -3.50 -2.28 -6.87
N VAL A 115 -3.68 -1.90 -5.62
CA VAL A 115 -2.72 -2.21 -4.55
C VAL A 115 -2.60 -3.72 -4.42
N ILE A 116 -1.38 -4.22 -4.20
CA ILE A 116 -1.06 -5.60 -3.77
C ILE A 116 -0.70 -5.57 -2.28
N ALA A 117 0.25 -4.71 -1.92
CA ALA A 117 0.73 -4.50 -0.55
C ALA A 117 1.32 -3.09 -0.42
N ALA A 118 1.31 -2.55 0.80
CA ALA A 118 1.98 -1.29 1.10
C ALA A 118 2.41 -1.22 2.57
N PHE A 119 3.62 -0.73 2.84
CA PHE A 119 4.22 -0.72 4.17
C PHE A 119 5.39 0.28 4.28
N PRO A 120 5.75 0.75 5.49
CA PRO A 120 6.97 1.53 5.71
C PRO A 120 8.21 0.68 5.44
N SER A 121 9.25 1.28 4.88
CA SER A 121 10.52 0.61 4.55
C SER A 121 11.72 1.55 4.62
N PHE A 122 12.91 1.01 4.33
CA PHE A 122 14.15 1.77 4.20
C PHE A 122 14.39 2.32 2.77
N GLY A 123 13.49 2.03 1.83
CA GLY A 123 13.57 2.50 0.44
C GLY A 123 14.35 1.60 -0.52
N ASP A 124 14.86 0.47 -0.04
CA ASP A 124 15.65 -0.52 -0.75
C ASP A 124 14.88 -1.83 -1.02
N TYR A 125 13.56 -1.83 -0.82
CA TYR A 125 12.75 -3.03 -1.02
C TYR A 125 12.78 -3.47 -2.47
N VAL A 126 13.19 -4.72 -2.65
CA VAL A 126 13.14 -5.51 -3.88
C VAL A 126 12.56 -6.88 -3.52
N LYS A 127 12.00 -7.57 -4.50
CA LYS A 127 11.36 -8.87 -4.31
C LYS A 127 12.20 -10.02 -4.87
#